data_AF-A0A2E7CS54-F1
#
_entry.id   AF-A0A2E7CS54-F1
#
_cell.length_a   1.000
_cell.length_b   1.000
_cell.length_c   1.000
_cell.angle_alpha   90.00
_cell.angle_beta   90.00
_cell.angle_gamma   90.00
#
_symmetry.space_group_name_H-M   'P 1'
#
loop_
_entity.id
_entity.type
_entity.pdbx_description
1 polymer ?
#
loop_
_entity_poly.entity_id
_entity_poly.type
_entity_poly.pdbx_seq_one_letter_code
_entity_poly.pdbx_strand_id
1 'polypeptide(L)'
;MITPKKILFLGLILSFFLPILIDAQGYYNRYEYRRKRHEINFGGGATNCLTDLGGADVIGSGFLWDLDIAKTSYVGQFSYVYWVASKFAFRGNLAYSKLSGDDAQTQEYFRNNRQLNFETNLVEGSIMCEVVLRNVRTGNRYNLKTPAGKFIGAKNPMGIGFYLLAGIGGIYYQPWGRDNFSYDGAPTQGIKYQLNPLNTEGQGMPDPKTGEIIPDYNGIAICIPMGFGIKKAFNGNGGIKLEAAFRFTNTDYIDDVSTNYFDYGAPNSSNSARMSGTRSGATYTYIGYADNTAADPWPLGAQPFPSQGPRAYILDRYHTAPGEQRGNPENDDSYMYLTLSAYKKFNNMAKSYRTINMHQKRKIKASF
;
A
#
# COMPACT_ATOMS: atom_id res chain seq x y z
N MET A 1 16.30 8.55 -0.40
CA MET A 1 16.62 10.00 -0.60
C MET A 1 16.07 10.50 -1.94
N ILE A 2 15.21 11.53 -1.95
CA ILE A 2 14.69 12.11 -3.20
C ILE A 2 15.82 12.88 -3.90
N THR A 3 16.25 12.42 -5.07
CA THR A 3 17.33 13.09 -5.82
C THR A 3 16.87 14.47 -6.33
N PRO A 4 17.76 15.46 -6.40
CA PRO A 4 17.41 16.83 -6.80
C PRO A 4 16.77 16.91 -8.19
N LYS A 5 17.08 15.95 -9.08
CA LYS A 5 16.44 15.82 -10.40
C LYS A 5 14.95 15.47 -10.31
N LYS A 6 14.54 14.64 -9.34
CA LYS A 6 13.13 14.28 -9.12
C LYS A 6 12.31 15.47 -8.59
N ILE A 7 12.91 16.32 -7.75
CA ILE A 7 12.28 17.55 -7.24
C ILE A 7 12.03 18.55 -8.38
N LEU A 8 13.02 18.73 -9.26
CA LEU A 8 12.93 19.63 -10.41
C LEU A 8 11.86 19.14 -11.41
N PHE A 9 11.80 17.83 -11.65
CA PHE A 9 10.79 17.22 -12.52
C PHE A 9 9.38 17.34 -11.95
N LEU A 10 9.21 17.10 -10.64
CA LEU A 10 7.93 17.27 -9.95
C LEU A 10 7.46 18.73 -9.96
N GLY A 11 8.38 19.69 -9.76
CA GLY A 11 8.11 21.12 -9.82
C GLY A 11 7.67 21.60 -11.21
N LEU A 12 8.29 21.08 -12.28
CA LEU A 12 7.96 21.39 -13.67
C LEU A 12 6.58 20.84 -14.07
N ILE A 13 6.23 19.63 -13.61
CA ILE A 13 4.90 19.04 -13.78
C ILE A 13 3.87 19.89 -13.05
N LEU A 14 4.14 20.27 -11.80
CA LEU A 14 3.22 21.11 -11.00
C LEU A 14 2.99 22.48 -11.67
N SER A 15 4.04 23.10 -12.23
CA SER A 15 3.92 24.39 -12.93
C SER A 15 3.14 24.29 -14.25
N PHE A 16 3.20 23.15 -14.93
CA PHE A 16 2.45 22.93 -16.17
C PHE A 16 0.93 22.79 -15.92
N PHE A 17 0.52 22.29 -14.75
CA PHE A 17 -0.90 22.18 -14.36
C PHE A 17 -1.48 23.45 -13.71
N LEU A 18 -0.63 24.36 -13.21
CA LEU A 18 -1.03 25.63 -12.61
C LEU A 18 -1.92 26.53 -13.49
N PRO A 19 -1.66 26.73 -14.80
CA PRO A 19 -2.51 27.58 -15.65
C PRO A 19 -3.88 26.95 -15.97
N ILE A 20 -4.03 25.62 -15.96
CA ILE A 20 -5.33 24.93 -16.19
C ILE A 20 -6.29 25.11 -15.00
N LEU A 21 -5.77 25.48 -13.82
CA LEU A 21 -6.57 25.69 -12.62
C LEU A 21 -7.30 27.04 -12.60
N ILE A 22 -6.79 28.04 -13.34
CA ILE A 22 -7.27 29.42 -13.31
C ILE A 22 -8.52 29.59 -14.21
N ASP A 23 -8.61 28.86 -15.32
CA ASP A 23 -9.76 28.91 -16.22
C ASP A 23 -10.53 27.58 -16.29
N ALA A 24 -11.60 27.49 -15.49
CA ALA A 24 -12.78 26.72 -15.92
C ALA A 24 -14.04 27.28 -15.24
N GLN A 25 -14.73 28.11 -16.01
CA GLN A 25 -15.98 28.78 -15.67
C GLN A 25 -17.13 27.78 -15.62
N GLY A 26 -17.76 27.67 -14.45
CA GLY A 26 -19.05 27.02 -14.27
C GLY A 26 -19.98 28.00 -13.54
N TYR A 27 -20.89 28.63 -14.29
CA TYR A 27 -21.86 29.64 -13.82
C TYR A 27 -22.79 29.16 -12.68
N TYR A 28 -22.91 27.85 -12.46
CA TYR A 28 -23.71 27.28 -11.39
C TYR A 28 -22.77 26.81 -10.28
N ASN A 29 -22.82 27.49 -9.12
CA ASN A 29 -22.23 27.10 -7.83
C ASN A 29 -20.80 27.55 -7.43
N ARG A 30 -20.34 28.74 -7.85
CA ARG A 30 -19.11 29.35 -7.27
C ARG A 30 -19.15 29.49 -5.75
N TYR A 31 -20.33 29.58 -5.14
CA TYR A 31 -20.52 29.80 -3.69
C TYR A 31 -21.07 28.59 -2.92
N GLU A 32 -21.25 27.42 -3.55
CA GLU A 32 -21.79 26.25 -2.83
C GLU A 32 -20.89 25.82 -1.68
N TYR A 33 -19.57 25.86 -1.90
CA TYR A 33 -18.58 25.53 -0.88
C TYR A 33 -18.76 26.39 0.38
N ARG A 34 -19.20 27.66 0.24
CA ARG A 34 -19.47 28.54 1.39
C ARG A 34 -20.64 28.04 2.24
N ARG A 35 -21.65 27.43 1.61
CA ARG A 35 -22.82 26.85 2.30
C ARG A 35 -22.55 25.44 2.83
N LYS A 36 -21.65 24.69 2.20
CA LYS A 36 -21.34 23.30 2.52
C LYS A 36 -19.83 23.10 2.65
N ARG A 37 -19.26 23.65 3.73
CA ARG A 37 -17.81 23.56 3.98
C ARG A 37 -17.37 22.22 4.53
N HIS A 38 -18.26 21.49 5.20
CA HIS A 38 -17.93 20.28 5.93
C HIS A 38 -18.54 19.07 5.24
N GLU A 39 -17.74 18.03 5.04
CA GLU A 39 -18.15 16.75 4.48
C GLU A 39 -17.51 15.63 5.30
N ILE A 40 -18.29 14.62 5.65
CA ILE A 40 -17.79 13.39 6.29
C ILE A 40 -17.93 12.26 5.29
N ASN A 41 -16.89 11.44 5.19
CA ASN A 41 -16.83 10.23 4.38
C ASN A 41 -16.64 9.03 5.30
N PHE A 42 -17.38 7.96 5.03
CA PHE A 42 -17.17 6.67 5.65
C PHE A 42 -17.24 5.59 4.56
N GLY A 43 -16.31 4.66 4.58
CA GLY A 43 -16.27 3.62 3.57
C GLY A 43 -15.26 2.54 3.86
N GLY A 44 -15.16 1.63 2.92
CA GLY A 44 -14.16 0.59 2.95
C GLY A 44 -13.90 0.06 1.57
N GLY A 45 -13.01 -0.91 1.48
CA GLY A 45 -12.69 -1.53 0.21
C GLY A 45 -11.52 -2.47 0.32
N ALA A 46 -10.77 -2.51 -0.77
CA ALA A 46 -9.71 -3.46 -1.02
C ALA A 46 -8.34 -2.81 -0.80
N THR A 47 -7.40 -3.61 -0.32
CA THR A 47 -5.99 -3.24 -0.22
C THR A 47 -5.13 -4.20 -1.01
N ASN A 48 -4.01 -3.68 -1.51
CA ASN A 48 -2.95 -4.47 -2.12
C ASN A 48 -1.60 -3.84 -1.77
N CYS A 49 -0.53 -4.61 -1.83
CA CYS A 49 0.81 -4.17 -1.46
C CYS A 49 1.82 -4.62 -2.50
N LEU A 50 2.83 -3.77 -2.72
CA LEU A 50 4.01 -4.05 -3.51
C LEU A 50 5.17 -4.00 -2.51
N THR A 51 5.59 -5.18 -2.08
CA THR A 51 6.68 -5.40 -1.14
C THR A 51 7.58 -6.51 -1.68
N ASP A 52 8.66 -6.83 -0.97
CA ASP A 52 9.59 -7.91 -1.34
C ASP A 52 8.97 -9.31 -1.28
N LEU A 53 7.82 -9.47 -0.64
CA LEU A 53 7.01 -10.70 -0.58
C LEU A 53 5.79 -10.67 -1.51
N GLY A 54 5.59 -11.75 -2.28
CA GLY A 54 4.45 -11.91 -3.18
C GLY A 54 4.49 -11.06 -4.47
N GLY A 55 3.36 -10.74 -5.07
CA GLY A 55 3.31 -10.03 -6.36
C GLY A 55 3.11 -10.95 -7.56
N ALA A 56 2.72 -10.37 -8.69
CA ALA A 56 2.33 -11.09 -9.89
C ALA A 56 3.54 -11.56 -10.71
N ASP A 57 3.34 -12.67 -11.43
CA ASP A 57 4.36 -13.43 -12.16
C ASP A 57 4.89 -12.78 -13.45
N VAL A 58 5.10 -11.46 -13.48
CA VAL A 58 5.50 -10.76 -14.70
C VAL A 58 6.74 -9.91 -14.47
N ILE A 59 7.88 -10.43 -14.92
CA ILE A 59 9.14 -9.69 -15.06
C ILE A 59 8.89 -8.45 -15.94
N GLY A 60 8.97 -7.26 -15.32
CA GLY A 60 9.05 -5.99 -16.05
C GLY A 60 7.75 -5.44 -16.65
N SER A 61 6.57 -5.71 -16.07
CA SER A 61 5.33 -5.03 -16.48
C SER A 61 4.85 -4.04 -15.41
N GLY A 62 4.57 -2.80 -15.82
CA GLY A 62 4.42 -1.67 -14.90
C GLY A 62 3.26 -1.78 -13.89
N PHE A 63 3.55 -1.31 -12.68
CA PHE A 63 2.76 -0.71 -11.57
C PHE A 63 1.27 -1.05 -11.37
N LEU A 64 0.46 -1.18 -12.42
CA LEU A 64 -0.97 -1.49 -12.34
C LEU A 64 -1.29 -2.97 -12.61
N TRP A 65 -0.38 -3.71 -13.23
CA TRP A 65 -0.59 -5.12 -13.60
C TRP A 65 0.04 -6.12 -12.62
N ASP A 66 0.83 -5.64 -11.66
CA ASP A 66 1.49 -6.44 -10.61
C ASP A 66 0.60 -6.67 -9.35
N LEU A 67 -0.71 -6.48 -9.53
CA LEU A 67 -1.70 -6.55 -8.47
C LEU A 67 -2.11 -8.00 -8.21
N ASP A 68 -1.65 -8.58 -7.10
CA ASP A 68 -2.12 -9.91 -6.69
C ASP A 68 -3.56 -9.83 -6.16
N ILE A 69 -4.53 -10.07 -7.05
CA ILE A 69 -5.96 -10.06 -6.73
C ILE A 69 -6.27 -11.08 -5.62
N ALA A 70 -5.52 -12.18 -5.51
CA ALA A 70 -5.76 -13.26 -4.55
C ALA A 70 -5.44 -12.87 -3.09
N LYS A 71 -4.54 -11.91 -2.86
CA LYS A 71 -4.21 -11.38 -1.51
C LYS A 71 -4.83 -10.02 -1.22
N THR A 72 -5.83 -9.63 -2.01
CA THR A 72 -6.63 -8.44 -1.73
C THR A 72 -7.23 -8.53 -0.32
N SER A 73 -6.80 -7.64 0.55
CA SER A 73 -7.29 -7.55 1.93
C SER A 73 -8.31 -6.42 2.06
N TYR A 74 -8.68 -6.06 3.29
CA TYR A 74 -9.70 -5.06 3.55
C TYR A 74 -9.13 -3.77 4.13
N VAL A 75 -9.81 -2.66 3.85
CA VAL A 75 -9.60 -1.35 4.49
C VAL A 75 -10.95 -0.78 4.93
N GLY A 76 -10.98 -0.21 6.12
CA GLY A 76 -12.03 0.70 6.59
C GLY A 76 -11.46 2.10 6.75
N GLN A 77 -12.18 3.12 6.30
CA GLN A 77 -11.73 4.50 6.39
C GLN A 77 -12.83 5.45 6.86
N PHE A 78 -12.42 6.44 7.64
CA PHE A 78 -13.19 7.60 8.02
C PHE A 78 -12.42 8.85 7.60
N SER A 79 -13.08 9.76 6.90
CA SER A 79 -12.44 11.00 6.50
C SER A 79 -13.35 12.20 6.76
N TYR A 80 -12.73 13.29 7.19
CA TYR A 80 -13.36 14.58 7.32
C TYR A 80 -12.76 15.54 6.30
N VAL A 81 -13.61 16.15 5.48
CA VAL A 81 -13.23 17.03 4.37
C VAL A 81 -13.73 18.45 4.65
N TYR A 82 -12.81 19.39 4.57
CA TYR A 82 -13.04 20.82 4.69
C TYR A 82 -12.79 21.53 3.35
N TRP A 83 -13.85 22.10 2.77
CA TRP A 83 -13.79 22.83 1.50
C TRP A 83 -13.33 24.27 1.73
N VAL A 84 -12.11 24.57 1.29
CA VAL A 84 -11.52 25.92 1.34
C VAL A 84 -11.94 26.74 0.12
N ALA A 85 -11.98 26.10 -1.04
CA ALA A 85 -12.41 26.69 -2.30
C ALA A 85 -13.37 25.76 -3.05
N SER A 86 -13.91 26.21 -4.18
CA SER A 86 -14.82 25.40 -5.00
C SER A 86 -14.18 24.15 -5.60
N LYS A 87 -12.85 24.17 -5.81
CA LYS A 87 -12.07 23.05 -6.37
C LYS A 87 -11.05 22.45 -5.41
N PHE A 88 -10.83 23.06 -4.24
CA PHE A 88 -9.81 22.63 -3.28
C PHE A 88 -10.43 22.32 -1.93
N ALA A 89 -10.10 21.15 -1.39
CA ALA A 89 -10.48 20.76 -0.05
C ALA A 89 -9.31 20.09 0.67
N PHE A 90 -9.24 20.30 1.99
CA PHE A 90 -8.35 19.52 2.84
C PHE A 90 -9.13 18.37 3.46
N ARG A 91 -8.55 17.19 3.48
CA ARG A 91 -9.11 15.96 4.05
C ARG A 91 -8.20 15.47 5.16
N GLY A 92 -8.72 15.36 6.38
CA GLY A 92 -8.15 14.49 7.41
C GLY A 92 -8.72 13.09 7.23
N ASN A 93 -7.88 12.07 7.23
CA ASN A 93 -8.25 10.68 7.00
C ASN A 93 -7.66 9.77 8.07
N LEU A 94 -8.47 8.83 8.52
CA LEU A 94 -8.08 7.74 9.40
C LEU A 94 -8.48 6.45 8.72
N ALA A 95 -7.54 5.53 8.55
CA ALA A 95 -7.80 4.22 7.96
C ALA A 95 -7.23 3.10 8.83
N TYR A 96 -8.00 2.02 8.94
CA TYR A 96 -7.55 0.75 9.47
C TYR A 96 -7.59 -0.26 8.34
N SER A 97 -6.46 -0.88 8.04
CA SER A 97 -6.37 -1.82 6.95
C SER A 97 -5.51 -3.02 7.30
N LYS A 98 -5.60 -4.03 6.46
CA LYS A 98 -4.78 -5.21 6.51
C LYS A 98 -4.06 -5.36 5.18
N LEU A 99 -2.79 -5.72 5.22
CA LEU A 99 -1.99 -6.12 4.08
C LEU A 99 -1.53 -7.55 4.26
N SER A 100 -1.30 -8.23 3.15
CA SER A 100 -0.79 -9.60 3.16
C SER A 100 -0.10 -9.91 1.85
N GLY A 101 0.98 -10.69 1.92
CA GLY A 101 1.68 -11.24 0.77
C GLY A 101 2.20 -12.64 1.08
N ASP A 102 2.50 -13.40 0.04
CA ASP A 102 2.85 -14.81 0.14
C ASP A 102 3.72 -15.23 -1.06
N ASP A 103 4.95 -15.62 -0.77
CA ASP A 103 5.90 -16.08 -1.76
C ASP A 103 5.49 -17.41 -2.41
N ALA A 104 4.59 -18.19 -1.79
CA ALA A 104 4.09 -19.42 -2.41
C ALA A 104 3.31 -19.18 -3.72
N GLN A 105 2.89 -17.93 -3.97
CA GLN A 105 2.10 -17.57 -5.14
C GLN A 105 2.92 -17.08 -6.32
N THR A 106 4.22 -16.83 -6.14
CA THR A 106 5.10 -16.45 -7.25
C THR A 106 5.69 -17.67 -7.95
N GLN A 107 5.88 -17.57 -9.27
CA GLN A 107 6.60 -18.54 -10.11
C GLN A 107 8.11 -18.28 -10.13
N GLU A 108 8.57 -17.20 -9.51
CA GLU A 108 9.99 -16.90 -9.39
C GLU A 108 10.64 -17.91 -8.43
N TYR A 109 11.66 -18.63 -8.91
CA TYR A 109 12.23 -19.79 -8.22
C TYR A 109 12.82 -19.43 -6.86
N PHE A 110 13.55 -18.31 -6.75
CA PHE A 110 14.20 -17.94 -5.50
C PHE A 110 13.18 -17.59 -4.44
N ARG A 111 12.18 -16.76 -4.76
CA ARG A 111 11.10 -16.34 -3.85
C ARG A 111 10.21 -17.51 -3.48
N ASN A 112 9.77 -18.32 -4.44
CA ASN A 112 8.96 -19.51 -4.18
C ASN A 112 9.67 -20.49 -3.23
N ASN A 113 11.00 -20.64 -3.36
CA ASN A 113 11.80 -21.50 -2.48
C ASN A 113 11.86 -20.99 -1.02
N ARG A 114 11.70 -19.68 -0.78
CA ARG A 114 11.67 -19.11 0.59
C ARG A 114 10.36 -19.34 1.31
N GLN A 115 9.24 -19.51 0.58
CA GLN A 115 7.88 -19.73 1.10
C GLN A 115 7.47 -18.80 2.26
N LEU A 116 7.97 -17.56 2.26
CA LEU A 116 7.63 -16.57 3.26
C LEU A 116 6.22 -16.03 3.05
N ASN A 117 5.56 -15.67 4.15
CA ASN A 117 4.25 -15.05 4.11
C ASN A 117 4.14 -14.02 5.23
N PHE A 118 3.42 -12.95 4.96
CA PHE A 118 3.19 -11.91 5.93
C PHE A 118 1.73 -11.44 5.94
N GLU A 119 1.35 -10.90 7.09
CA GLU A 119 0.04 -10.37 7.41
C GLU A 119 0.25 -9.17 8.33
N THR A 120 0.05 -7.96 7.81
CA THR A 120 0.33 -6.72 8.54
C THR A 120 -0.95 -5.93 8.73
N ASN A 121 -1.31 -5.62 9.98
CA ASN A 121 -2.36 -4.65 10.24
C ASN A 121 -1.76 -3.25 10.23
N LEU A 122 -2.43 -2.32 9.54
CA LEU A 122 -2.03 -0.93 9.38
C LEU A 122 -3.06 0.01 10.02
N VAL A 123 -2.56 0.97 10.78
CA VAL A 123 -3.31 2.16 11.20
C VAL A 123 -2.68 3.36 10.51
N GLU A 124 -3.44 4.02 9.63
CA GLU A 124 -2.99 5.20 8.88
C GLU A 124 -3.72 6.45 9.37
N GLY A 125 -2.97 7.49 9.70
CA GLY A 125 -3.46 8.85 9.88
C GLY A 125 -2.87 9.76 8.82
N SER A 126 -3.69 10.33 7.94
CA SER A 126 -3.23 11.12 6.80
C SER A 126 -3.97 12.45 6.62
N ILE A 127 -3.24 13.45 6.13
CA ILE A 127 -3.77 14.74 5.70
C ILE A 127 -3.55 14.85 4.19
N MET A 128 -4.63 15.06 3.45
CA MET A 128 -4.64 15.10 2.00
C MET A 128 -5.28 16.38 1.46
N CYS A 129 -4.84 16.82 0.30
CA CYS A 129 -5.48 17.84 -0.51
C CYS A 129 -6.27 17.16 -1.64
N GLU A 130 -7.56 17.48 -1.75
CA GLU A 130 -8.39 17.09 -2.89
C GLU A 130 -8.47 18.23 -3.90
N VAL A 131 -8.09 17.95 -5.14
CA VAL A 131 -8.22 18.87 -6.28
C VAL A 131 -9.31 18.35 -7.21
N VAL A 132 -10.43 19.05 -7.28
CA VAL A 132 -11.56 18.69 -8.15
C VAL A 132 -11.32 19.18 -9.57
N LEU A 133 -11.10 18.24 -10.48
CA LEU A 133 -10.96 18.52 -11.92
C LEU A 133 -12.33 18.80 -12.54
N ARG A 134 -13.32 17.95 -12.23
CA ARG A 134 -14.68 18.07 -12.76
C ARG A 134 -15.68 17.99 -11.61
N ASN A 135 -16.43 19.07 -11.44
CA ASN A 135 -17.49 19.12 -10.43
C ASN A 135 -18.62 18.14 -10.76
N VAL A 136 -19.09 17.45 -9.72
CA VAL A 136 -20.32 16.67 -9.76
C VAL A 136 -21.51 17.59 -10.01
N ARG A 137 -22.34 17.27 -11.00
CA ARG A 137 -23.59 17.99 -11.26
C ARG A 137 -24.75 17.14 -10.79
N THR A 138 -25.38 17.54 -9.69
CA THR A 138 -26.67 16.98 -9.26
C THR A 138 -27.72 17.47 -10.26
N GLY A 139 -28.50 16.55 -10.82
CA GLY A 139 -29.55 16.87 -11.78
C GLY A 139 -30.59 17.87 -11.24
N ASN A 140 -31.49 18.29 -12.12
CA ASN A 140 -32.47 19.34 -11.81
C ASN A 140 -33.39 18.91 -10.64
N ARG A 141 -33.27 19.54 -9.48
CA ARG A 141 -34.06 19.23 -8.27
C ARG A 141 -35.58 19.45 -8.44
N TYR A 142 -35.97 20.19 -9.48
CA TYR A 142 -37.34 20.69 -9.67
C TYR A 142 -37.99 20.28 -11.00
N ASN A 143 -37.39 19.38 -11.80
CA ASN A 143 -37.96 18.93 -13.10
C ASN A 143 -38.53 20.08 -13.95
N LEU A 144 -37.88 21.24 -13.94
CA LEU A 144 -38.38 22.44 -14.63
C LEU A 144 -38.47 22.14 -16.13
N LYS A 145 -39.68 22.23 -16.67
CA LYS A 145 -40.00 22.11 -18.09
C LYS A 145 -40.26 23.51 -18.65
N THR A 146 -39.81 23.80 -19.87
CA THR A 146 -40.30 24.97 -20.61
C THR A 146 -41.80 24.83 -20.86
N PRO A 147 -42.50 25.92 -21.19
CA PRO A 147 -43.89 25.86 -21.69
C PRO A 147 -44.07 24.90 -22.89
N ALA A 148 -43.00 24.63 -23.65
CA ALA A 148 -42.94 23.64 -24.73
C ALA A 148 -42.65 22.20 -24.26
N GLY A 149 -42.75 21.88 -22.97
CA GLY A 149 -42.56 20.54 -22.40
C GLY A 149 -41.12 20.03 -22.35
N LYS A 150 -40.14 20.83 -22.79
CA LYS A 150 -38.72 20.45 -22.81
C LYS A 150 -38.09 20.68 -21.44
N PHE A 151 -37.48 19.65 -20.87
CA PHE A 151 -36.73 19.82 -19.61
C PHE A 151 -35.62 20.88 -19.79
N ILE A 152 -35.64 21.92 -18.95
CA ILE A 152 -34.65 23.02 -18.94
C ILE A 152 -33.35 22.58 -18.25
N GLY A 153 -33.37 21.42 -17.58
CA GLY A 153 -32.22 20.86 -16.90
C GLY A 153 -31.16 20.36 -17.87
N ALA A 154 -29.89 20.65 -17.58
CA ALA A 154 -28.75 20.15 -18.32
C ALA A 154 -28.85 18.62 -18.52
N LYS A 155 -29.03 18.20 -19.77
CA LYS A 155 -29.13 16.81 -20.20
C LYS A 155 -27.75 16.16 -20.14
N ASN A 156 -27.26 15.85 -18.93
CA ASN A 156 -26.01 15.09 -18.73
C ASN A 156 -26.34 13.74 -18.08
N PRO A 157 -26.24 12.61 -18.79
CA PRO A 157 -26.74 11.32 -18.31
C PRO A 157 -25.95 10.72 -17.13
N MET A 158 -24.70 11.13 -16.89
CA MET A 158 -23.84 10.43 -15.90
C MET A 158 -23.71 11.13 -14.55
N GLY A 159 -23.72 12.47 -14.46
CA GLY A 159 -23.64 13.18 -13.18
C GLY A 159 -22.39 12.85 -12.33
N ILE A 160 -21.28 12.44 -12.95
CA ILE A 160 -20.04 12.02 -12.30
C ILE A 160 -19.05 13.19 -12.21
N GLY A 161 -18.39 13.33 -11.06
CA GLY A 161 -17.26 14.23 -10.84
C GLY A 161 -15.95 13.47 -10.69
N PHE A 162 -14.83 14.14 -10.97
CA PHE A 162 -13.48 13.59 -10.88
C PHE A 162 -12.60 14.49 -10.01
N TYR A 163 -11.78 13.89 -9.16
CA TYR A 163 -10.83 14.60 -8.31
C TYR A 163 -9.51 13.83 -8.20
N LEU A 164 -8.44 14.57 -7.96
CA LEU A 164 -7.13 14.05 -7.59
C LEU A 164 -6.92 14.25 -6.09
N LEU A 165 -6.10 13.41 -5.49
CA LEU A 165 -5.69 13.54 -4.09
C LEU A 165 -4.18 13.35 -3.96
N ALA A 166 -3.57 14.13 -3.09
CA ALA A 166 -2.18 13.97 -2.69
C ALA A 166 -2.02 14.47 -1.25
N GLY A 167 -1.12 13.88 -0.47
CA GLY A 167 -0.96 14.24 0.92
C GLY A 167 0.26 13.63 1.60
N ILE A 168 0.24 13.69 2.93
CA ILE A 168 1.23 13.07 3.81
C ILE A 168 0.47 12.39 4.96
N GLY A 169 0.99 11.26 5.42
CA GLY A 169 0.44 10.52 6.54
C GLY A 169 1.52 9.80 7.33
N GLY A 170 1.11 9.31 8.49
CA GLY A 170 1.86 8.36 9.29
C GLY A 170 1.13 7.02 9.30
N ILE A 171 1.89 5.94 9.26
CA ILE A 171 1.41 4.57 9.42
C ILE A 171 2.02 3.97 10.67
N TYR A 172 1.21 3.20 11.38
CA TYR A 172 1.67 2.21 12.34
C TYR A 172 1.41 0.83 11.76
N TYR A 173 2.43 -0.01 11.72
CA TYR A 173 2.39 -1.32 11.09
C TYR A 173 3.03 -2.38 12.00
N GLN A 174 2.44 -3.57 11.98
CA GLN A 174 2.92 -4.71 12.75
C GLN A 174 2.86 -5.97 11.89
N PRO A 175 3.99 -6.46 11.37
CA PRO A 175 4.00 -7.66 10.53
C PRO A 175 3.90 -8.94 11.35
N TRP A 176 3.10 -9.88 10.83
CA TRP A 176 2.94 -11.23 11.35
C TRP A 176 3.19 -12.24 10.23
N GLY A 177 3.92 -13.32 10.52
CA GLY A 177 4.13 -14.41 9.57
C GLY A 177 3.57 -15.72 10.11
N ARG A 178 3.15 -16.62 9.22
CA ARG A 178 2.77 -17.99 9.58
C ARG A 178 3.91 -18.95 9.29
N ASP A 179 4.18 -19.82 10.24
CA ASP A 179 5.14 -20.90 10.08
C ASP A 179 4.54 -22.02 9.20
N ASN A 180 4.82 -21.92 7.91
CA ASN A 180 4.45 -22.92 6.90
C ASN A 180 5.62 -23.86 6.55
N PHE A 181 6.70 -23.83 7.32
CA PHE A 181 7.92 -24.56 7.01
C PHE A 181 7.88 -25.98 7.54
N SER A 182 8.07 -26.94 6.64
CA SER A 182 8.33 -28.35 6.98
C SER A 182 9.81 -28.62 6.76
N TYR A 183 10.53 -28.82 7.86
CA TYR A 183 11.93 -29.18 7.80
C TYR A 183 12.16 -30.53 8.45
N ASP A 184 13.07 -31.32 7.90
CA ASP A 184 13.48 -32.64 8.42
C ASP A 184 12.29 -33.62 8.61
N GLY A 185 11.23 -33.45 7.82
CA GLY A 185 10.01 -34.26 7.91
C GLY A 185 9.08 -33.90 9.08
N ALA A 186 9.37 -32.82 9.83
CA ALA A 186 8.49 -32.33 10.88
C ALA A 186 7.22 -31.69 10.28
N PRO A 187 6.02 -31.94 10.86
CA PRO A 187 4.79 -31.32 10.37
C PRO A 187 4.85 -29.79 10.54
N THR A 188 4.24 -29.08 9.59
CA THR A 188 4.08 -27.62 9.68
C THR A 188 3.28 -27.27 10.93
N GLN A 189 3.78 -26.32 11.73
CA GLN A 189 3.12 -25.93 12.97
C GLN A 189 1.92 -25.01 12.71
N GLY A 190 1.95 -24.21 11.63
CA GLY A 190 0.88 -23.27 11.29
C GLY A 190 0.67 -22.14 12.30
N ILE A 191 1.62 -21.95 13.23
CA ILE A 191 1.58 -20.94 14.28
C ILE A 191 1.90 -19.57 13.68
N LYS A 192 1.20 -18.53 14.13
CA LYS A 192 1.50 -17.14 13.77
C LYS A 192 2.50 -16.53 14.74
N TYR A 193 3.53 -15.90 14.20
CA TYR A 193 4.51 -15.14 14.97
C TYR A 193 4.48 -13.66 14.57
N GLN A 194 4.67 -12.79 15.54
CA GLN A 194 4.95 -11.38 15.30
C GLN A 194 6.40 -11.29 14.81
N LEU A 195 6.62 -10.69 13.63
CA LEU A 195 7.92 -10.76 12.97
C LEU A 195 8.93 -9.75 13.53
N ASN A 196 8.48 -8.53 13.86
CA ASN A 196 9.37 -7.48 14.38
C ASN A 196 10.23 -7.91 15.59
N PRO A 197 9.70 -8.58 16.64
CA PRO A 197 10.54 -9.02 17.76
C PRO A 197 11.43 -10.23 17.47
N LEU A 198 11.23 -10.90 16.33
CA LEU A 198 12.03 -12.06 15.96
C LEU A 198 13.35 -11.68 15.29
N ASN A 199 13.51 -10.43 14.86
CA ASN A 199 14.72 -9.95 14.22
C ASN A 199 15.20 -10.90 13.11
N THR A 200 14.33 -11.19 12.13
CA THR A 200 14.52 -12.23 11.11
C THR A 200 15.72 -12.01 10.16
N GLU A 201 16.27 -10.80 10.14
CA GLU A 201 17.50 -10.44 9.42
C GLU A 201 18.68 -10.13 10.36
N GLY A 202 18.57 -10.52 11.64
CA GLY A 202 19.62 -10.28 12.64
C GLY A 202 19.64 -8.85 13.18
N GLN A 203 18.51 -8.14 13.15
CA GLN A 203 18.40 -6.82 13.78
C GLN A 203 18.84 -6.88 15.25
N GLY A 204 19.58 -5.86 15.69
CA GLY A 204 20.23 -5.80 17.01
C GLY A 204 21.53 -6.62 17.12
N MET A 205 21.95 -7.32 16.07
CA MET A 205 23.19 -8.12 16.04
C MET A 205 24.24 -7.55 15.06
N PRO A 206 25.54 -7.88 15.22
CA PRO A 206 26.57 -7.48 14.28
C PRO A 206 26.39 -8.17 12.92
N ASP A 207 26.34 -7.40 11.85
CA ASP A 207 26.29 -7.87 10.46
C ASP A 207 27.52 -8.76 10.17
N PRO A 208 27.35 -10.00 9.68
CA PRO A 208 28.46 -10.90 9.37
C PRO A 208 29.47 -10.35 8.35
N LYS A 209 29.07 -9.42 7.47
CA LYS A 209 29.91 -8.83 6.43
C LYS A 209 30.65 -7.57 6.88
N THR A 210 29.96 -6.68 7.60
CA THR A 210 30.50 -5.35 7.96
C THR A 210 30.93 -5.26 9.42
N GLY A 211 30.41 -6.13 10.28
CA GLY A 211 30.59 -6.08 11.74
C GLY A 211 29.82 -4.97 12.43
N GLU A 212 29.03 -4.17 11.70
CA GLU A 212 28.18 -3.10 12.25
C GLU A 212 26.87 -3.68 12.79
N ILE A 213 26.29 -3.05 13.82
CA ILE A 213 25.01 -3.50 14.38
C ILE A 213 23.88 -3.19 13.40
N ILE A 214 23.15 -4.23 12.99
CA ILE A 214 21.97 -4.09 12.15
C ILE A 214 20.88 -3.36 12.96
N PRO A 215 20.35 -2.21 12.50
CA PRO A 215 19.37 -1.46 13.28
C PRO A 215 18.00 -2.16 13.32
N ASP A 216 17.34 -2.14 14.48
CA ASP A 216 15.94 -2.53 14.61
C ASP A 216 15.04 -1.55 13.85
N TYR A 217 14.08 -2.07 13.08
CA TYR A 217 13.09 -1.23 12.42
C TYR A 217 11.92 -0.91 13.38
N ASN A 218 11.43 0.32 13.29
CA ASN A 218 10.29 0.79 14.07
C ASN A 218 8.99 0.49 13.31
N GLY A 219 7.94 0.04 14.00
CA GLY A 219 6.61 -0.14 13.42
C GLY A 219 5.88 1.17 13.07
N ILE A 220 6.58 2.30 12.95
CA ILE A 220 6.04 3.59 12.57
C ILE A 220 6.80 4.12 11.35
N ALA A 221 6.07 4.44 10.30
CA ALA A 221 6.63 5.05 9.09
C ALA A 221 5.76 6.20 8.58
N ILE A 222 6.32 6.98 7.66
CA ILE A 222 5.65 8.05 6.94
C ILE A 222 5.18 7.48 5.60
N CYS A 223 4.00 7.92 5.16
CA CYS A 223 3.50 7.61 3.83
C CYS A 223 3.06 8.87 3.08
N ILE A 224 3.19 8.84 1.76
CA ILE A 224 2.74 9.89 0.85
C ILE A 224 1.59 9.30 0.02
N PRO A 225 0.32 9.50 0.46
CA PRO A 225 -0.84 9.08 -0.32
C PRO A 225 -1.02 9.94 -1.57
N MET A 226 -1.18 9.30 -2.73
CA MET A 226 -1.45 9.92 -4.02
C MET A 226 -2.46 9.10 -4.81
N GLY A 227 -3.42 9.74 -5.48
CA GLY A 227 -4.40 9.01 -6.24
C GLY A 227 -5.46 9.86 -6.92
N PHE A 228 -6.51 9.19 -7.34
CA PHE A 228 -7.66 9.82 -7.97
C PHE A 228 -8.95 9.18 -7.50
N GLY A 229 -10.04 9.93 -7.65
CA GLY A 229 -11.35 9.45 -7.28
C GLY A 229 -12.45 9.97 -8.17
N ILE A 230 -13.51 9.18 -8.19
CA ILE A 230 -14.75 9.39 -8.92
C ILE A 230 -15.84 9.65 -7.89
N LYS A 231 -16.56 10.76 -8.02
CA LYS A 231 -17.63 11.17 -7.11
C LYS A 231 -18.97 11.16 -7.83
N LYS A 232 -19.98 10.49 -7.25
CA LYS A 232 -21.36 10.54 -7.74
C LYS A 232 -22.28 11.07 -6.64
N ALA A 233 -23.07 12.08 -6.96
CA ALA A 233 -24.05 12.65 -6.03
C ALA A 233 -25.43 12.05 -6.29
N PHE A 234 -26.08 11.53 -5.25
CA PHE A 234 -27.46 11.06 -5.34
C PHE A 234 -28.44 12.17 -4.97
N ASN A 235 -28.04 13.02 -4.03
CA ASN A 235 -28.81 14.19 -3.63
C ASN A 235 -27.86 15.36 -3.38
N GLY A 236 -28.40 16.54 -3.07
CA GLY A 236 -27.56 17.73 -2.89
C GLY A 236 -26.59 17.62 -1.71
N ASN A 237 -26.77 16.68 -0.79
CA ASN A 237 -26.01 16.60 0.46
C ASN A 237 -25.25 15.28 0.62
N GLY A 238 -25.24 14.39 -0.37
CA GLY A 238 -24.64 13.08 -0.22
C GLY A 238 -24.64 12.24 -1.47
N GLY A 239 -23.84 11.19 -1.41
CA GLY A 239 -23.61 10.27 -2.50
C GLY A 239 -22.46 9.34 -2.17
N ILE A 240 -21.79 8.85 -3.21
CA ILE A 240 -20.68 7.92 -3.11
C ILE A 240 -19.42 8.44 -3.78
N LYS A 241 -18.26 7.96 -3.32
CA LYS A 241 -16.95 8.14 -3.94
C LYS A 241 -16.30 6.78 -4.13
N LEU A 242 -15.74 6.56 -5.31
CA LEU A 242 -14.82 5.47 -5.59
C LEU A 242 -13.42 6.08 -5.71
N GLU A 243 -12.44 5.58 -4.97
CA GLU A 243 -11.11 6.18 -4.88
C GLU A 243 -10.03 5.11 -5.00
N ALA A 244 -9.08 5.32 -5.91
CA ALA A 244 -7.89 4.50 -6.06
C ALA A 244 -6.69 5.36 -5.68
N ALA A 245 -5.95 4.94 -4.65
CA ALA A 245 -4.87 5.75 -4.12
C ALA A 245 -3.71 4.90 -3.59
N PHE A 246 -2.52 5.21 -4.07
CA PHE A 246 -1.25 4.62 -3.72
C PHE A 246 -0.63 5.35 -2.54
N ARG A 247 0.11 4.63 -1.72
CA ARG A 247 0.90 5.14 -0.61
C ARG A 247 2.34 4.72 -0.85
N PHE A 248 3.17 5.70 -1.11
CA PHE A 248 4.62 5.53 -1.10
C PHE A 248 5.08 5.67 0.34
N THR A 249 5.76 4.68 0.89
CA THR A 249 6.29 4.76 2.25
C THR A 249 7.77 5.09 2.22
N ASN A 250 8.37 5.27 3.39
CA ASN A 250 9.81 5.47 3.57
C ASN A 250 10.47 4.29 4.31
N THR A 251 9.81 3.13 4.28
CA THR A 251 10.25 1.91 4.96
C THR A 251 10.16 0.76 3.99
N ASP A 252 11.06 -0.19 4.18
CA ASP A 252 11.18 -1.44 3.43
C ASP A 252 10.99 -2.63 4.39
N TYR A 253 10.02 -2.52 5.30
CA TYR A 253 9.84 -3.49 6.40
C TYR A 253 8.35 -3.75 6.70
N ILE A 254 7.44 -3.33 5.82
CA ILE A 254 6.00 -3.59 5.98
C ILE A 254 5.73 -5.10 5.99
N ASP A 255 6.55 -5.87 5.29
CA ASP A 255 6.53 -7.32 5.19
C ASP A 255 7.65 -8.04 5.96
N ASP A 256 8.48 -7.30 6.72
CA ASP A 256 9.64 -7.78 7.48
C ASP A 256 10.83 -8.25 6.61
N VAL A 257 10.93 -7.83 5.35
CA VAL A 257 12.01 -8.24 4.43
C VAL A 257 12.64 -7.03 3.76
N SER A 258 13.98 -6.92 3.85
CA SER A 258 14.70 -5.77 3.29
C SER A 258 16.10 -6.12 2.79
N THR A 259 16.88 -6.85 3.59
CA THR A 259 18.34 -6.92 3.40
C THR A 259 18.80 -8.32 3.01
N ASN A 260 19.62 -8.94 3.86
CA ASN A 260 20.28 -10.20 3.60
C ASN A 260 19.90 -11.21 4.67
N TYR A 261 20.16 -12.47 4.35
CA TYR A 261 20.05 -13.54 5.30
C TYR A 261 21.12 -13.46 6.40
N PHE A 262 20.69 -13.65 7.65
CA PHE A 262 21.55 -13.60 8.83
C PHE A 262 21.91 -15.00 9.34
N ASP A 263 23.16 -15.18 9.80
CA ASP A 263 23.62 -16.45 10.39
C ASP A 263 23.21 -16.57 11.85
N TYR A 264 22.29 -17.48 12.16
CA TYR A 264 21.86 -17.75 13.53
C TYR A 264 22.72 -18.79 14.27
N GLY A 265 23.70 -19.42 13.61
CA GLY A 265 24.50 -20.52 14.16
C GLY A 265 23.72 -21.83 14.36
N ALA A 266 24.43 -22.97 14.47
CA ALA A 266 23.81 -24.29 14.60
C ALA A 266 23.37 -24.64 16.04
N PRO A 267 22.25 -25.37 16.27
CA PRO A 267 21.12 -25.63 15.39
C PRO A 267 19.92 -24.72 15.73
N ASN A 268 19.66 -23.74 14.87
CA ASN A 268 18.36 -23.40 14.24
C ASN A 268 17.06 -23.92 14.88
N SER A 269 16.86 -23.62 16.17
CA SER A 269 15.61 -23.86 16.90
C SER A 269 14.89 -22.56 17.28
N SER A 270 15.48 -21.40 16.99
CA SER A 270 14.83 -20.12 17.22
C SER A 270 13.74 -19.88 16.18
N ASN A 271 12.64 -19.27 16.62
CA ASN A 271 11.58 -18.86 15.71
C ASN A 271 12.10 -17.87 14.66
N SER A 272 13.12 -17.07 14.97
CA SER A 272 13.81 -16.15 14.05
C SER A 272 14.40 -16.86 12.82
N ALA A 273 15.19 -17.92 13.01
CA ALA A 273 15.82 -18.67 11.92
C ALA A 273 14.78 -19.43 11.07
N ARG A 274 13.66 -19.84 11.67
CA ARG A 274 12.55 -20.48 10.95
C ARG A 274 11.77 -19.47 10.13
N MET A 275 11.43 -18.33 10.73
CA MET A 275 10.67 -17.26 10.08
C MET A 275 11.51 -16.45 9.07
N SER A 276 12.82 -16.71 8.97
CA SER A 276 13.65 -16.18 7.89
C SER A 276 13.41 -16.88 6.55
N GLY A 277 12.85 -18.10 6.54
CA GLY A 277 12.36 -18.81 5.34
C GLY A 277 13.22 -19.99 4.87
N THR A 278 14.54 -19.89 5.00
CA THR A 278 15.47 -20.89 4.44
C THR A 278 16.43 -21.49 5.46
N ARG A 279 16.17 -21.30 6.76
CA ARG A 279 17.12 -21.63 7.85
C ARG A 279 18.51 -21.09 7.54
N SER A 280 18.64 -19.78 7.35
CA SER A 280 19.96 -19.21 7.07
C SER A 280 20.97 -19.60 8.14
N GLY A 281 22.18 -19.96 7.71
CA GLY A 281 23.22 -20.53 8.58
C GLY A 281 23.09 -22.04 8.84
N ALA A 282 21.98 -22.69 8.45
CA ALA A 282 21.89 -24.15 8.49
C ALA A 282 22.77 -24.80 7.43
N THR A 283 23.58 -25.76 7.86
CA THR A 283 24.32 -26.63 6.97
C THR A 283 23.64 -27.98 6.78
N TYR A 284 23.80 -28.55 5.58
CA TYR A 284 23.54 -29.95 5.30
C TYR A 284 24.85 -30.61 4.85
N THR A 285 25.02 -31.87 5.22
CA THR A 285 26.18 -32.65 4.79
C THR A 285 25.95 -33.14 3.36
N TYR A 286 26.73 -32.62 2.43
CA TYR A 286 26.79 -33.10 1.05
C TYR A 286 27.82 -34.24 0.94
N ILE A 287 27.42 -35.36 0.35
CA ILE A 287 28.32 -36.46 0.00
C ILE A 287 28.63 -36.37 -1.49
N GLY A 288 29.90 -36.17 -1.83
CA GLY A 288 30.38 -36.14 -3.21
C GLY A 288 31.42 -37.22 -3.49
N TYR A 289 31.70 -37.44 -4.77
CA TYR A 289 32.76 -38.33 -5.24
C TYR A 289 33.71 -37.52 -6.11
N ALA A 290 35.01 -37.55 -5.80
CA ALA A 290 36.01 -36.90 -6.64
C ALA A 290 36.34 -37.81 -7.84
N ASP A 291 36.58 -37.24 -9.02
CA ASP A 291 36.88 -38.03 -10.22
C ASP A 291 38.23 -38.76 -10.09
N ASN A 292 38.40 -39.85 -10.84
CA ASN A 292 39.56 -40.75 -10.75
C ASN A 292 40.85 -40.18 -11.35
N THR A 293 40.85 -38.92 -11.82
CA THR A 293 42.06 -38.27 -12.30
C THR A 293 42.90 -37.74 -11.13
N ALA A 294 44.22 -37.79 -11.27
CA ALA A 294 45.16 -37.27 -10.27
C ALA A 294 45.13 -35.73 -10.16
N ALA A 295 44.38 -35.07 -11.03
CA ALA A 295 44.32 -33.62 -11.18
C ALA A 295 43.09 -32.97 -10.53
N ASP A 296 42.17 -33.74 -9.95
CA ASP A 296 40.97 -33.21 -9.28
C ASP A 296 41.15 -33.24 -7.75
N PRO A 297 41.69 -32.16 -7.14
CA PRO A 297 41.83 -32.07 -5.69
C PRO A 297 40.45 -32.00 -5.03
N TRP A 298 40.41 -32.46 -3.78
CA TRP A 298 39.19 -32.40 -2.97
C TRP A 298 38.73 -30.94 -2.84
N PRO A 299 37.42 -30.66 -2.89
CA PRO A 299 36.92 -29.31 -2.66
C PRO A 299 37.43 -28.77 -1.32
N LEU A 300 37.70 -27.46 -1.27
CA LEU A 300 38.17 -26.80 -0.05
C LEU A 300 37.19 -27.08 1.11
N GLY A 301 37.71 -27.60 2.23
CA GLY A 301 36.93 -27.96 3.41
C GLY A 301 36.32 -29.37 3.40
N ALA A 302 36.46 -30.13 2.32
CA ALA A 302 35.95 -31.50 2.24
C ALA A 302 36.77 -32.47 3.11
N GLN A 303 36.08 -33.39 3.79
CA GLN A 303 36.70 -34.45 4.59
C GLN A 303 36.54 -35.82 3.92
N PRO A 304 37.55 -36.70 3.99
CA PRO A 304 37.46 -38.07 3.46
C PRO A 304 36.36 -38.88 4.14
N PHE A 305 35.49 -39.49 3.32
CA PHE A 305 34.40 -40.35 3.78
C PHE A 305 34.48 -41.76 3.18
N PRO A 306 35.53 -42.54 3.53
CA PRO A 306 35.86 -43.81 2.90
C PRO A 306 34.78 -44.90 3.04
N SER A 307 33.84 -44.77 3.98
CA SER A 307 32.74 -45.72 4.18
C SER A 307 31.71 -45.74 3.05
N GLN A 308 31.62 -44.70 2.22
CA GLN A 308 30.69 -44.63 1.07
C GLN A 308 31.34 -45.02 -0.27
N GLY A 309 32.64 -45.35 -0.27
CA GLY A 309 33.35 -45.80 -1.45
C GLY A 309 34.68 -45.08 -1.68
N PRO A 310 35.42 -45.46 -2.74
CA PRO A 310 36.68 -44.85 -3.10
C PRO A 310 36.49 -43.36 -3.40
N ARG A 311 37.35 -42.50 -2.84
CA ARG A 311 37.36 -41.03 -3.08
C ARG A 311 36.02 -40.31 -2.78
N ALA A 312 35.18 -40.89 -1.92
CA ALA A 312 34.00 -40.22 -1.39
C ALA A 312 34.40 -39.18 -0.34
N TYR A 313 33.71 -38.03 -0.36
CA TYR A 313 33.95 -36.91 0.53
C TYR A 313 32.68 -36.36 1.13
N ILE A 314 32.77 -35.85 2.35
CA ILE A 314 31.71 -35.06 2.98
C ILE A 314 32.11 -33.59 2.97
N LEU A 315 31.14 -32.73 2.70
CA LEU A 315 31.30 -31.29 2.76
C LEU A 315 30.01 -30.70 3.32
N ASP A 316 30.11 -29.93 4.39
CA ASP A 316 28.97 -29.18 4.90
C ASP A 316 28.71 -27.97 3.99
N ARG A 317 27.50 -27.89 3.44
CA ARG A 317 27.04 -26.79 2.59
C ARG A 317 25.85 -26.11 3.25
N TYR A 318 25.71 -24.81 3.04
CA TYR A 318 24.56 -24.07 3.55
C TYR A 318 23.31 -24.32 2.69
N HIS A 319 22.13 -24.38 3.33
CA HIS A 319 20.85 -24.31 2.63
C HIS A 319 20.66 -22.94 1.96
N THR A 320 21.07 -21.90 2.65
CA THR A 320 21.16 -20.52 2.16
C THR A 320 22.33 -19.89 2.90
N ALA A 321 23.30 -19.38 2.15
CA ALA A 321 24.50 -18.85 2.77
C ALA A 321 24.17 -17.53 3.49
N PRO A 322 24.67 -17.32 4.72
CA PRO A 322 24.59 -16.01 5.34
C PRO A 322 25.13 -14.92 4.43
N GLY A 323 24.41 -13.81 4.35
CA GLY A 323 24.75 -12.71 3.45
C GLY A 323 24.20 -12.84 2.03
N GLU A 324 23.51 -13.93 1.68
CA GLU A 324 22.71 -13.95 0.44
C GLU A 324 21.54 -12.96 0.54
N GLN A 325 21.09 -12.46 -0.60
CA GLN A 325 20.04 -11.45 -0.66
C GLN A 325 18.69 -12.04 -0.24
N ARG A 326 18.03 -11.39 0.73
CA ARG A 326 16.69 -11.74 1.20
C ARG A 326 15.64 -10.73 0.73
N GLY A 327 15.94 -9.45 0.77
CA GLY A 327 15.10 -8.37 0.25
C GLY A 327 15.87 -7.42 -0.66
N ASN A 328 15.24 -6.34 -1.06
CA ASN A 328 15.86 -5.28 -1.82
C ASN A 328 15.78 -3.93 -1.10
N PRO A 329 16.87 -3.51 -0.42
CA PRO A 329 16.86 -2.28 0.39
C PRO A 329 16.85 -0.99 -0.44
N GLU A 330 16.92 -1.09 -1.78
CA GLU A 330 16.90 0.07 -2.67
C GLU A 330 15.48 0.63 -2.91
N ASN A 331 14.44 -0.17 -2.66
CA ASN A 331 13.06 0.17 -2.97
C ASN A 331 12.19 0.14 -1.72
N ASP A 332 11.68 1.30 -1.28
CA ASP A 332 10.72 1.35 -0.17
C ASP A 332 9.40 0.64 -0.53
N ASP A 333 8.81 -0.04 0.46
CA ASP A 333 7.52 -0.69 0.34
C ASP A 333 6.41 0.30 -0.04
N SER A 334 5.45 -0.17 -0.81
CA SER A 334 4.28 0.62 -1.15
C SER A 334 3.01 -0.20 -1.09
N TYR A 335 1.89 0.48 -0.87
CA TYR A 335 0.59 -0.18 -0.85
C TYR A 335 -0.48 0.72 -1.45
N MET A 336 -1.59 0.13 -1.88
CA MET A 336 -2.69 0.87 -2.48
C MET A 336 -4.03 0.50 -1.88
N TYR A 337 -4.92 1.49 -1.86
CA TYR A 337 -6.30 1.33 -1.48
C TYR A 337 -7.21 1.58 -2.68
N LEU A 338 -8.16 0.67 -2.88
CA LEU A 338 -9.34 0.88 -3.72
C LEU A 338 -10.56 0.94 -2.81
N THR A 339 -11.11 2.13 -2.59
CA THR A 339 -12.18 2.34 -1.59
C THR A 339 -13.46 2.83 -2.21
N LEU A 340 -14.58 2.30 -1.71
CA LEU A 340 -15.91 2.82 -1.94
C LEU A 340 -16.40 3.46 -0.65
N SER A 341 -16.71 4.75 -0.69
CA SER A 341 -17.18 5.49 0.48
C SER A 341 -18.48 6.24 0.21
N ALA A 342 -19.33 6.30 1.23
CA ALA A 342 -20.47 7.20 1.26
C ALA A 342 -20.03 8.54 1.87
N TYR A 343 -20.47 9.64 1.29
CA TYR A 343 -20.20 10.98 1.82
C TYR A 343 -21.47 11.72 2.16
N LYS A 344 -21.40 12.57 3.18
CA LYS A 344 -22.46 13.50 3.58
C LYS A 344 -21.90 14.89 3.81
N LYS A 345 -22.46 15.87 3.10
CA LYS A 345 -22.19 17.30 3.26
C LYS A 345 -23.13 17.91 4.30
N PHE A 346 -22.57 18.75 5.17
CA PHE A 346 -23.34 19.52 6.15
C PHE A 346 -23.58 20.93 5.65
N ASN A 347 -24.80 21.43 5.87
CA ASN A 347 -25.15 22.81 5.57
C ASN A 347 -24.70 23.71 6.73
N ASN A 348 -23.79 24.64 6.46
CA ASN A 348 -23.51 25.77 7.33
C ASN A 348 -24.60 26.84 7.12
N MET A 349 -25.72 26.68 7.82
CA MET A 349 -26.62 27.81 8.06
C MET A 349 -26.24 28.44 9.39
N ALA A 350 -25.82 29.70 9.37
CA ALA A 350 -25.75 30.51 10.58
C ALA A 350 -27.14 30.49 11.26
N LYS A 351 -27.18 30.35 12.60
CA LYS A 351 -28.44 30.32 13.38
C LYS A 351 -29.38 31.50 13.02
N SER A 352 -28.83 32.67 12.66
CA SER A 352 -29.63 33.87 12.28
C SER A 352 -30.49 33.69 11.01
N TYR A 353 -30.06 32.88 10.04
CA TYR A 353 -30.80 32.69 8.79
C TYR A 353 -31.96 31.69 8.88
N ARG A 354 -31.99 30.86 9.93
CA ARG A 354 -33.08 29.91 10.18
C ARG A 354 -34.33 30.62 10.66
N THR A 355 -34.18 31.68 11.47
CA THR A 355 -35.28 32.44 12.06
C THR A 355 -35.93 33.39 11.04
N ILE A 356 -35.15 33.98 10.13
CA ILE A 356 -35.65 34.97 9.16
C ILE A 356 -36.55 34.34 8.08
N ASN A 357 -36.28 33.10 7.66
CA ASN A 357 -37.05 32.44 6.59
C ASN A 357 -38.28 31.67 7.09
N MET A 358 -38.50 31.54 8.39
CA MET A 358 -39.59 30.75 8.94
C MET A 358 -40.98 31.37 8.64
N HIS A 359 -41.02 32.67 8.33
CA HIS A 359 -42.26 33.42 8.03
C HIS A 359 -42.35 34.00 6.61
N GLN A 360 -41.36 33.78 5.73
CA GLN A 360 -41.42 34.30 4.36
C GLN A 360 -42.12 33.34 3.40
N LYS A 361 -43.43 33.54 3.20
CA LYS A 361 -44.15 33.02 2.02
C LYS A 361 -43.70 33.80 0.77
N ARG A 362 -42.78 33.25 -0.02
CA ARG A 362 -42.40 33.81 -1.33
C ARG A 362 -43.49 33.50 -2.36
N LYS A 363 -44.23 34.52 -2.80
CA LYS A 363 -45.06 34.43 -4.01
C LYS A 363 -44.13 34.46 -5.23
N ILE A 364 -44.08 33.35 -5.97
CA ILE A 364 -43.39 33.28 -7.26
C ILE A 364 -44.34 33.92 -8.28
N LYS A 365 -44.03 35.13 -8.76
CA LYS A 365 -44.69 35.66 -9.96
C LYS A 365 -44.07 34.95 -11.17
N ALA A 366 -44.83 34.05 -11.77
CA ALA A 366 -44.58 33.63 -13.14
C ALA A 366 -45.11 34.76 -14.04
N SER A 367 -44.24 35.46 -14.75
CA SER A 367 -44.63 36.24 -15.93
C SER A 367 -44.76 35.25 -17.08
N PHE A 368 -45.97 35.19 -17.65
CA PHE A 368 -46.34 34.33 -18.77
C PHE A 368 -45.70 34.79 -20.08
#